data_AF-A0A966SQ00-F1
#
_entry.id   AF-A0A966SQ00-F1
#
_cell.length_a   1.000
_cell.length_b   1.000
_cell.length_c   1.000
_cell.angle_alpha   90.00
_cell.angle_beta   90.00
_cell.angle_gamma   90.00
#
_symmetry.space_group_name_H-M   'P 1'
#
loop_
_entity.id
_entity.type
_entity.pdbx_description
1 polymer ?
#
loop_
_entity_poly.entity_id
_entity_poly.type
_entity_poly.pdbx_seq_one_letter_code
_entity_poly.pdbx_strand_id
1 'polypeptide(L)'
;MKPKPKITITGLSEKSGLHRATVRLRLKDAGLYPPAGHSLKKLLAALEPDPKEESQAAERARLRHAIIHEKWRGLKHTNDRTESSLIARAIVATAVRKIDARMQEMISRKIETEYPAAVAGLDVPAARQFGKRFADELREEIRAMGDLWGDN
;
A
#
# COMPACT_ATOMS: atom_id res chain seq x y z
N MET A 1 23.28 47.02 -38.78
CA MET A 1 22.92 45.66 -38.34
C MET A 1 23.06 45.59 -36.82
N LYS A 2 22.00 45.26 -36.06
CA LYS A 2 22.11 45.10 -34.60
C LYS A 2 22.90 43.81 -34.29
N PRO A 3 23.86 43.82 -33.36
CA PRO A 3 24.60 42.61 -33.00
C PRO A 3 23.64 41.59 -32.40
N LYS A 4 23.70 40.34 -32.90
CA LYS A 4 22.92 39.24 -32.32
C LYS A 4 23.36 39.03 -30.87
N PRO A 5 22.43 38.90 -29.91
CA PRO A 5 22.78 38.71 -28.50
C PRO A 5 23.61 37.43 -28.35
N LYS A 6 24.72 37.52 -27.61
CA LYS A 6 25.60 36.37 -27.33
C LYS A 6 24.84 35.36 -26.48
N ILE A 7 24.63 34.15 -27.01
CA ILE A 7 24.02 33.05 -26.25
C ILE A 7 25.05 32.52 -25.25
N THR A 8 24.73 32.59 -23.96
CA THR A 8 25.60 32.13 -22.87
C THR A 8 25.00 30.91 -22.16
N ILE A 9 25.85 30.11 -21.50
CA ILE A 9 25.40 28.97 -20.68
C ILE A 9 24.45 29.43 -19.58
N THR A 10 24.72 30.60 -18.98
CA THR A 10 23.86 31.21 -17.96
C THR A 10 22.47 31.49 -18.51
N GLY A 11 22.36 32.14 -19.67
CA GLY A 11 21.06 32.41 -20.29
C GLY A 11 20.32 31.15 -20.75
N LEU A 12 21.03 30.08 -21.09
CA LEU A 12 20.42 28.77 -21.39
C LEU A 12 19.94 28.04 -20.12
N SER A 13 20.67 28.16 -19.01
CA SER A 13 20.29 27.60 -17.71
C SER A 13 19.02 28.27 -17.17
N GLU A 14 18.91 29.60 -17.27
CA GLU A 14 17.70 30.33 -16.88
C GLU A 14 16.49 29.94 -17.73
N LYS A 15 16.68 29.70 -19.03
CA LYS A 15 15.58 29.33 -19.95
C LYS A 15 15.15 27.87 -19.85
N SER A 16 16.07 26.96 -19.54
CA SER A 16 15.78 25.52 -19.43
C SER A 16 15.42 25.08 -18.01
N GLY A 17 15.66 25.92 -16.99
CA GLY A 17 15.51 25.54 -15.59
C GLY A 17 16.55 24.54 -15.09
N LEU A 18 17.49 24.12 -15.95
CA LEU A 18 18.54 23.18 -15.62
C LEU A 18 19.75 23.88 -15.01
N HIS A 19 20.45 23.19 -14.11
CA HIS A 19 21.68 23.70 -13.53
C HIS A 19 22.76 23.91 -14.62
N ARG A 20 23.57 24.97 -14.50
CA ARG A 20 24.59 25.38 -15.49
C ARG A 20 25.56 24.25 -15.86
N ALA A 21 25.90 23.39 -14.89
CA ALA A 21 26.76 22.23 -15.13
C ALA A 21 26.09 21.19 -16.05
N THR A 22 24.81 20.90 -15.82
CA THR A 22 23.99 19.99 -16.64
C THR A 22 23.83 20.51 -18.06
N VAL A 23 23.57 21.82 -18.21
CA VAL A 23 23.51 22.48 -19.52
C VAL A 23 24.83 22.32 -20.27
N ARG A 24 25.97 22.56 -19.60
CA ARG A 24 27.29 22.42 -20.22
C ARG A 24 27.58 20.98 -20.65
N LEU A 25 27.20 20.00 -19.83
CA LEU A 25 27.40 18.58 -20.13
C LEU A 25 26.57 18.15 -21.34
N ARG A 26 25.25 18.40 -21.32
CA ARG A 26 24.34 18.06 -22.43
C ARG A 26 24.75 18.72 -23.76
N LEU A 27 25.21 19.98 -23.72
CA LEU A 27 25.72 20.65 -24.92
C LEU A 27 27.03 20.06 -25.43
N LYS A 28 27.91 19.56 -24.55
CA LYS A 28 29.13 18.85 -24.95
C LYS A 28 28.79 17.50 -25.59
N ASP A 29 27.89 16.74 -24.97
CA ASP A 29 27.47 15.43 -25.45
C ASP A 29 26.77 15.52 -26.81
N ALA A 30 26.01 16.61 -27.03
CA ALA A 30 25.39 16.91 -28.32
C ALA A 30 26.34 17.56 -29.36
N GLY A 31 27.61 17.82 -29.03
CA GLY A 31 28.57 18.50 -29.92
C GLY A 31 28.22 19.96 -30.23
N LEU A 32 27.43 20.62 -29.38
CA LEU A 32 26.95 22.00 -29.54
C LEU A 32 27.67 22.99 -28.60
N TYR A 33 28.80 22.57 -28.05
CA TYR A 33 29.65 23.40 -27.22
C TYR A 33 30.87 23.89 -28.04
N PRO A 34 31.16 25.20 -28.09
CA PRO A 34 30.51 26.32 -27.40
C PRO A 34 29.17 26.77 -28.01
N PRO A 35 28.22 27.30 -27.21
CA PRO A 35 26.86 27.61 -27.67
C PRO A 35 26.76 28.80 -28.65
N ALA A 36 27.81 29.63 -28.78
CA ALA A 36 27.77 30.86 -29.56
C ALA A 36 27.61 30.65 -31.08
N GLY A 37 27.94 29.46 -31.59
CA GLY A 37 27.86 29.11 -33.01
C GLY A 37 26.54 28.47 -33.46
N HIS A 38 25.60 28.24 -32.53
CA HIS A 38 24.40 27.46 -32.81
C HIS A 38 23.12 28.26 -32.60
N SER A 39 22.04 27.87 -33.28
CA SER A 39 20.74 28.51 -33.12
C SER A 39 20.15 28.15 -31.74
N LEU A 40 19.45 29.12 -31.12
CA LEU A 40 18.79 28.93 -29.84
C LEU A 40 17.84 27.72 -29.84
N LYS A 41 17.12 27.49 -30.95
CA LYS A 41 16.23 26.35 -31.12
C LYS A 41 16.96 25.00 -31.03
N LYS A 42 18.13 24.89 -31.67
CA LYS A 42 18.96 23.66 -31.64
C LYS A 42 19.55 23.42 -30.25
N LEU A 43 19.94 24.49 -29.56
CA LEU A 43 20.47 24.42 -28.20
C LEU A 43 19.39 24.01 -27.18
N LEU A 44 18.17 24.53 -27.28
CA LEU A 44 17.08 24.15 -26.38
C LEU A 44 16.64 22.70 -26.61
N ALA A 45 16.57 22.24 -27.87
CA ALA A 45 16.24 20.85 -28.18
C ALA A 45 17.26 19.85 -27.58
N ALA A 46 18.55 20.20 -27.55
CA ALA A 46 19.58 19.38 -26.92
C ALA A 46 19.53 19.39 -25.37
N LEU A 47 18.72 20.26 -24.78
CA LEU A 47 18.53 20.35 -23.34
C LEU A 47 17.25 19.68 -22.87
N GLU A 48 16.37 19.24 -23.77
CA GLU A 48 15.21 18.42 -23.42
C GLU A 48 15.68 17.09 -22.79
N PRO A 49 15.00 16.61 -21.74
CA PRO A 49 15.35 15.34 -21.12
C PRO A 49 15.17 14.19 -22.12
N ASP A 50 16.16 13.31 -22.20
CA ASP A 50 16.03 12.09 -23.00
C ASP A 50 14.92 11.23 -22.36
N PRO A 51 13.91 10.75 -23.12
CA PRO A 51 12.88 9.86 -22.59
C PRO A 51 13.45 8.62 -21.86
N LYS A 52 14.66 8.19 -22.20
CA LYS A 52 15.37 7.12 -21.47
C LYS A 52 15.84 7.55 -20.08
N GLU A 53 16.29 8.80 -19.91
CA GLU A 53 16.68 9.34 -18.60
C GLU A 53 15.46 9.50 -17.68
N GLU A 54 14.32 9.94 -18.22
CA GLU A 54 13.07 10.07 -17.45
C GLU A 54 12.57 8.70 -16.98
N SER A 55 12.59 7.69 -17.85
CA SER A 55 12.22 6.32 -17.50
C SER A 55 13.13 5.75 -16.40
N GLN A 56 14.44 5.95 -16.49
CA GLN A 56 15.39 5.52 -15.46
C GLN A 56 15.26 6.31 -14.14
N ALA A 57 14.89 7.58 -14.21
CA ALA A 57 14.63 8.41 -13.03
C ALA A 57 13.35 7.96 -12.31
N ALA A 58 12.29 7.66 -13.07
CA ALA A 58 11.04 7.11 -12.55
C ALA A 58 11.26 5.76 -11.87
N GLU A 59 12.03 4.86 -12.48
CA GLU A 59 12.34 3.55 -11.90
C GLU A 59 13.18 3.70 -10.62
N ARG A 60 14.19 4.58 -10.60
CA ARG A 60 14.95 4.89 -9.38
C ARG A 60 14.08 5.47 -8.28
N ALA A 61 13.13 6.34 -8.61
CA ALA A 61 12.18 6.88 -7.64
C ALA A 61 11.26 5.79 -7.08
N ARG A 62 10.78 4.86 -7.92
CA ARG A 62 9.99 3.72 -7.50
C ARG A 62 10.75 2.80 -6.54
N LEU A 63 12.00 2.45 -6.89
CA LEU A 63 12.85 1.63 -6.03
C LEU A 63 13.15 2.30 -4.68
N ARG A 64 13.39 3.62 -4.68
CA ARG A 64 13.57 4.39 -3.44
C ARG A 64 12.33 4.34 -2.56
N HIS A 65 11.14 4.54 -3.12
CA HIS A 65 9.88 4.44 -2.38
C HIS A 65 9.69 3.03 -1.79
N ALA A 66 9.98 1.98 -2.55
CA ALA A 66 9.90 0.60 -2.06
C ALA A 66 10.83 0.35 -0.86
N ILE A 67 12.08 0.84 -0.92
CA ILE A 67 13.05 0.72 0.18
C ILE A 67 12.57 1.50 1.42
N ILE A 68 12.05 2.71 1.23
CA ILE A 68 11.52 3.52 2.33
C ILE A 68 10.32 2.82 2.99
N HIS A 69 9.42 2.27 2.19
CA HIS A 69 8.25 1.56 2.67
C HIS A 69 8.64 0.33 3.50
N GLU A 70 9.63 -0.45 3.05
CA GLU A 70 10.11 -1.60 3.80
C GLU A 70 10.77 -1.21 5.13
N LYS A 71 11.56 -0.13 5.14
CA LYS A 71 12.11 0.44 6.38
C LYS A 71 11.01 0.89 7.34
N TRP A 72 9.98 1.55 6.83
CA TRP A 72 8.84 1.99 7.62
C TRP A 72 8.09 0.79 8.22
N ARG A 73 7.88 -0.28 7.45
CA ARG A 73 7.30 -1.54 7.95
C ARG A 73 8.10 -2.14 9.11
N GLY A 74 9.43 -2.16 9.00
CA GLY A 74 10.31 -2.66 10.07
C GLY A 74 10.25 -1.80 11.34
N LEU A 75 10.25 -0.47 11.18
CA LEU A 75 10.09 0.46 12.31
C LEU A 75 8.74 0.28 13.00
N LYS A 76 7.65 0.21 12.22
CA LYS A 76 6.31 -0.03 12.75
C LYS A 76 6.25 -1.32 13.56
N HIS A 77 6.73 -2.43 13.01
CA HIS A 77 6.72 -3.71 13.73
C HIS A 77 7.56 -3.68 15.02
N THR A 78 8.64 -2.91 15.04
CA THR A 78 9.46 -2.74 16.25
C THR A 78 8.70 -1.92 17.29
N ASN A 79 8.06 -0.83 16.87
CA ASN A 79 7.21 -0.01 17.74
C ASN A 79 6.04 -0.82 18.31
N ASP A 80 5.31 -1.55 17.46
CA ASP A 80 4.18 -2.39 17.86
C ASP A 80 4.62 -3.44 18.90
N ARG A 81 5.85 -3.96 18.79
CA ARG A 81 6.43 -4.89 19.76
C ARG A 81 6.79 -4.22 21.08
N THR A 82 7.37 -3.01 21.06
CA THR A 82 7.71 -2.25 22.27
C THR A 82 6.49 -1.71 23.00
N GLU A 83 5.45 -1.34 22.25
CA GLU A 83 4.19 -0.77 22.77
C GLU A 83 3.17 -1.87 23.15
N SER A 84 3.57 -3.14 23.17
CA SER A 84 2.72 -4.31 23.51
C SER A 84 1.43 -4.42 22.67
N SER A 85 1.38 -3.76 21.51
CA SER A 85 0.24 -3.81 20.59
C SER A 85 0.16 -5.11 19.78
N LEU A 86 1.17 -5.99 19.91
CA LEU A 86 1.19 -7.30 19.27
C LEU A 86 0.65 -8.39 20.19
N ILE A 87 -0.40 -9.07 19.77
CA ILE A 87 -0.93 -10.26 20.46
C ILE A 87 -0.07 -11.47 20.08
N ALA A 88 0.39 -12.22 21.08
CA ALA A 88 1.14 -13.45 20.84
C ALA A 88 0.27 -14.47 20.10
N ARG A 89 0.82 -15.08 19.05
CA ARG A 89 0.11 -16.11 18.24
C ARG A 89 -0.46 -17.25 19.09
N ALA A 90 0.22 -17.64 20.16
CA ALA A 90 -0.24 -18.68 21.08
C ALA A 90 -1.55 -18.30 21.81
N ILE A 91 -1.72 -17.01 22.14
CA ILE A 91 -2.94 -16.48 22.77
C ILE A 91 -4.10 -16.57 21.78
N VAL A 92 -3.90 -16.08 20.55
CA VAL A 92 -4.90 -16.17 19.48
C VAL A 92 -5.29 -17.62 19.20
N ALA A 93 -4.30 -18.52 19.05
CA ALA A 93 -4.55 -19.93 18.81
C ALA A 93 -5.36 -20.59 19.93
N THR A 94 -5.07 -20.25 21.19
CA THR A 94 -5.82 -20.73 22.35
C THR A 94 -7.26 -20.23 22.33
N ALA A 95 -7.48 -18.95 22.03
CA ALA A 95 -8.81 -18.36 21.95
C ALA A 95 -9.65 -19.03 20.85
N VAL A 96 -9.08 -19.22 19.66
CA VAL A 96 -9.74 -19.91 18.53
C VAL A 96 -10.16 -21.33 18.92
N ARG A 97 -9.26 -22.10 19.55
CA ARG A 97 -9.57 -23.48 19.97
C ARG A 97 -10.70 -23.53 21.00
N LYS A 98 -10.75 -22.58 21.94
CA LYS A 98 -11.82 -22.51 22.94
C LYS A 98 -13.18 -22.22 22.29
N ILE A 99 -13.23 -21.28 21.36
CA ILE A 99 -14.47 -20.95 20.64
C ILE A 99 -14.91 -22.09 19.72
N ASP A 100 -13.98 -22.71 19.00
CA ASP A 100 -14.27 -23.86 18.12
C ASP A 100 -14.94 -25.01 18.90
N ALA A 101 -14.38 -25.38 20.06
CA ALA A 101 -14.97 -26.42 20.90
C ALA A 101 -16.41 -26.08 21.35
N ARG A 102 -16.65 -24.83 21.80
CA ARG A 102 -17.98 -24.37 22.23
C ARG A 102 -18.98 -24.33 21.08
N MET A 103 -18.55 -23.88 19.91
CA MET A 103 -19.38 -23.85 18.71
C MET A 103 -19.75 -25.26 18.26
N GLN A 104 -18.80 -26.20 18.24
CA GLN A 104 -19.08 -27.59 17.89
C GLN A 104 -20.12 -28.21 18.82
N GLU A 105 -19.97 -28.03 20.13
CA GLU A 105 -20.94 -28.51 21.12
C GLU A 105 -22.34 -27.90 20.89
N MET A 106 -22.41 -26.58 20.66
CA MET A 106 -23.66 -25.89 20.36
C MET A 106 -24.31 -26.42 19.08
N ILE A 107 -23.53 -26.58 18.01
CA ILE A 107 -24.01 -27.06 16.72
C ILE A 107 -24.57 -28.48 16.85
N SER A 108 -23.82 -29.41 17.44
CA SER A 108 -24.28 -30.78 17.64
C SER A 108 -25.56 -30.82 18.46
N ARG A 109 -25.61 -30.12 19.60
CA ARG A 109 -26.83 -30.05 20.42
C ARG A 109 -28.03 -29.50 19.65
N LYS A 110 -27.85 -28.38 18.92
CA LYS A 110 -28.92 -27.71 18.19
C LYS A 110 -29.42 -28.55 17.01
N ILE A 111 -28.52 -29.15 16.24
CA ILE A 111 -28.89 -29.91 15.03
C ILE A 111 -29.43 -31.29 15.39
N GLU A 112 -28.79 -32.01 16.31
CA GLU A 112 -29.12 -33.41 16.59
C GLU A 112 -30.33 -33.53 17.53
N THR A 113 -30.47 -32.62 18.49
CA THR A 113 -31.49 -32.73 19.54
C THR A 113 -32.63 -31.73 19.36
N GLU A 114 -32.32 -30.43 19.22
CA GLU A 114 -33.34 -29.38 19.29
C GLU A 114 -34.08 -29.15 17.96
N TYR A 115 -33.37 -29.22 16.83
CA TYR A 115 -33.91 -28.93 15.50
C TYR A 115 -35.06 -29.86 15.09
N PRO A 116 -34.96 -31.20 15.24
CA PRO A 116 -36.04 -32.10 14.83
C PRO A 116 -37.34 -31.82 15.61
N ALA A 117 -37.23 -31.55 16.92
CA ALA A 117 -38.38 -31.25 17.76
C ALA A 117 -38.96 -29.85 17.52
N ALA A 118 -38.10 -28.85 17.31
CA ALA A 118 -38.51 -27.46 17.15
C ALA A 118 -39.10 -27.15 15.77
N VAL A 119 -38.73 -27.90 14.73
CA VAL A 119 -39.10 -27.61 13.34
C VAL A 119 -40.09 -28.65 12.78
N ALA A 120 -40.34 -29.75 13.50
CA ALA A 120 -41.37 -30.71 13.13
C ALA A 120 -42.75 -30.03 13.06
N GLY A 121 -43.36 -30.07 11.87
CA GLY A 121 -44.70 -29.50 11.63
C GLY A 121 -44.74 -27.97 11.46
N LEU A 122 -43.59 -27.28 11.49
CA LEU A 122 -43.54 -25.86 11.16
C LEU A 122 -43.61 -25.62 9.65
N ASP A 123 -44.18 -24.48 9.26
CA ASP A 123 -44.10 -23.99 7.90
C ASP A 123 -42.71 -23.43 7.57
N VAL A 124 -42.40 -23.32 6.27
CA VAL A 124 -41.08 -22.88 5.81
C VAL A 124 -40.65 -21.52 6.38
N PRO A 125 -41.53 -20.50 6.50
CA PRO A 125 -41.20 -19.25 7.17
C PRO A 125 -40.78 -19.41 8.64
N ALA A 126 -41.51 -20.18 9.46
CA ALA A 126 -41.16 -20.37 10.86
C ALA A 126 -39.86 -21.17 11.03
N ALA A 127 -39.63 -22.16 10.17
CA ALA A 127 -38.35 -22.90 10.12
C ALA A 127 -37.15 -21.98 9.81
N ARG A 128 -37.31 -21.02 8.88
CA ARG A 128 -36.27 -20.01 8.58
C ARG A 128 -35.98 -19.13 9.78
N GLN A 129 -36.99 -18.77 10.57
CA GLN A 129 -36.80 -17.95 11.76
C GLN A 129 -36.04 -18.71 12.87
N PHE A 130 -36.18 -20.03 12.96
CA PHE A 130 -35.31 -20.86 13.79
C PHE A 130 -33.85 -20.80 13.31
N GLY A 131 -33.62 -21.03 12.01
CA GLY A 131 -32.28 -20.97 11.43
C GLY A 131 -31.60 -19.60 11.60
N LYS A 132 -32.37 -18.50 11.49
CA LYS A 132 -31.85 -17.15 11.74
C LYS A 132 -31.40 -16.98 13.20
N ARG A 133 -32.22 -17.40 14.17
CA ARG A 133 -31.87 -17.32 15.60
C ARG A 133 -30.61 -18.12 15.91
N PHE A 134 -30.51 -19.34 15.37
CA PHE A 134 -29.31 -20.15 15.53
C PHE A 134 -28.06 -19.51 14.90
N ALA A 135 -28.19 -18.91 13.72
CA ALA A 135 -27.09 -18.18 13.10
C ALA A 135 -26.66 -16.95 13.92
N ASP A 136 -27.60 -16.26 14.56
CA ASP A 136 -27.31 -15.14 15.46
C ASP A 136 -26.59 -15.63 16.74
N GLU A 137 -26.99 -16.77 17.32
CA GLU A 137 -26.29 -17.41 18.45
C GLU A 137 -24.82 -17.72 18.11
N LEU A 138 -24.55 -18.31 16.93
CA LEU A 138 -23.17 -18.59 16.49
C LEU A 138 -22.35 -17.31 16.29
N ARG A 139 -22.97 -16.22 15.83
CA ARG A 139 -22.28 -14.92 15.68
C ARG A 139 -21.90 -14.33 17.02
N GLU A 140 -22.71 -14.50 18.07
CA GLU A 140 -22.34 -14.02 19.40
C GLU A 140 -21.13 -14.79 19.96
N GLU A 141 -21.02 -16.10 19.74
CA GLU A 141 -19.81 -16.85 20.13
C GLU A 141 -18.56 -16.37 19.39
N ILE A 142 -18.68 -16.03 18.10
CA ILE A 142 -17.56 -15.44 17.34
C ILE A 142 -17.20 -14.05 17.87
N ARG A 143 -18.17 -13.22 18.27
CA ARG A 143 -17.90 -11.91 18.87
C ARG A 143 -17.18 -12.06 20.22
N ALA A 144 -17.58 -13.03 21.03
CA ALA A 144 -16.93 -13.35 22.30
C ALA A 144 -15.46 -13.79 22.14
N MET A 145 -15.01 -14.13 20.92
CA MET A 145 -13.59 -14.37 20.64
C MET A 145 -12.72 -13.14 20.91
N GLY A 146 -13.24 -11.93 20.69
CA GLY A 146 -12.53 -10.69 20.97
C GLY A 146 -12.26 -10.50 22.46
N ASP A 147 -13.23 -10.86 23.30
CA ASP A 147 -13.13 -10.75 24.77
C ASP A 147 -12.06 -11.71 25.33
N LEU A 148 -11.78 -12.82 24.64
CA LEU A 148 -10.73 -13.78 25.03
C LEU A 148 -9.31 -13.27 24.78
N TRP A 149 -9.15 -12.17 24.05
CA TRP A 149 -7.84 -11.58 23.78
C TRP A 149 -7.37 -10.65 24.92
N GLY A 150 -8.30 -10.15 25.74
CA GLY A 150 -8.03 -9.21 26.83
C GLY A 150 -7.67 -7.81 26.32
N ASP A 151 -8.07 -6.78 27.07
CA ASP A 151 -7.53 -5.43 26.89
C ASP A 151 -6.02 -5.48 27.20
N ASN A 152 -5.19 -5.46 26.16
CA ASN A 152 -3.75 -5.23 26.28
C ASN A 152 -3.47 -3.75 26.61
#